data_AF-A0A7X3TLH1-F1
#
_entry.id   AF-A0A7X3TLH1-F1
#
_cell.length_a   1.000
_cell.length_b   1.000
_cell.length_c   1.000
_cell.angle_alpha   90.00
_cell.angle_beta   90.00
_cell.angle_gamma   90.00
#
_symmetry.space_group_name_H-M   'P 1'
#
loop_
_entity.id
_entity.type
_entity.pdbx_description
1 polymer ?
#
loop_
_entity_poly.entity_id
_entity_poly.type
_entity_poly.pdbx_seq_one_letter_code
_entity_poly.pdbx_strand_id
1 'polypeptide(L)'
;MRLFVCGVVQETNVFSPIPTGWDSFTGQCWDPRNDPEPPENVNLLAYGGAVERACRLGIEVVPGLFLNAIPAAPASASCWQRIRERILDDLRKAGRIDAVFVFLHGAMSAMETPDCEGDLLQGIREQVGAKVPVAAVCDLHGNVSAAMLDATDFLICCREYPHIDFAERGAGAVDLLKSMCEGRIRPFSTALRVPLMTVSPTTFGPMSDFVSQLRSAEESGGALCASAFHGFFGADHEDVGAAIVVITNDESE
;
A
#
# COMPACT_ATOMS: atom_id res chain seq x y z
N MET A 1 11.26 -18.53 1.44
CA MET A 1 10.75 -17.17 1.69
C MET A 1 9.27 -17.30 1.99
N ARG A 2 8.84 -16.82 3.16
CA ARG A 2 7.44 -16.71 3.57
C ARG A 2 7.02 -15.24 3.50
N LEU A 3 6.04 -14.93 2.67
CA LEU A 3 5.54 -13.56 2.46
C LEU A 3 4.16 -13.42 3.10
N PHE A 4 4.05 -12.56 4.10
CA PHE A 4 2.75 -12.16 4.62
C PHE A 4 2.13 -11.09 3.72
N VAL A 5 0.86 -11.29 3.32
CA VAL A 5 0.14 -10.39 2.41
C VAL A 5 -1.16 -9.97 3.09
N CYS A 6 -1.40 -8.67 3.25
CA CYS A 6 -2.64 -8.14 3.84
C CYS A 6 -3.06 -6.84 3.15
N GLY A 7 -4.26 -6.33 3.46
CA GLY A 7 -4.63 -5.00 3.01
C GLY A 7 -5.94 -4.46 3.55
N VAL A 8 -6.05 -3.14 3.55
CA VAL A 8 -7.28 -2.42 3.80
C VAL A 8 -7.31 -1.20 2.89
N VAL A 9 -8.35 -1.11 2.06
CA VAL A 9 -8.50 -0.05 1.08
C VAL A 9 -9.82 0.64 1.35
N GLN A 10 -9.74 1.92 1.71
CA GLN A 10 -10.88 2.80 1.81
C GLN A 10 -10.39 4.23 1.61
N GLU A 11 -11.10 4.99 0.79
CA GLU A 11 -10.83 6.41 0.56
C GLU A 11 -11.72 7.24 1.49
N THR A 12 -11.12 7.93 2.46
CA THR A 12 -11.91 8.76 3.39
C THR A 12 -12.04 10.18 2.90
N ASN A 13 -13.27 10.56 2.54
CA ASN A 13 -13.66 11.96 2.40
C ASN A 13 -14.23 12.47 3.73
N VAL A 14 -13.46 13.27 4.47
CA VAL A 14 -13.87 13.83 5.78
C VAL A 14 -15.09 14.74 5.70
N PHE A 15 -15.45 15.21 4.49
CA PHE A 15 -16.63 16.03 4.23
C PHE A 15 -17.87 15.20 3.83
N SER A 16 -17.73 13.89 3.67
CA SER A 16 -18.84 13.00 3.35
C SER A 16 -19.77 12.82 4.56
N PRO A 17 -21.10 12.82 4.37
CA PRO A 17 -22.06 12.50 5.42
C PRO A 17 -22.35 11.00 5.54
N ILE A 18 -21.78 10.16 4.67
CA ILE A 18 -22.08 8.72 4.61
C ILE A 18 -21.18 7.98 5.61
N PRO A 19 -21.71 7.40 6.69
CA PRO A 19 -20.90 6.77 7.72
C PRO A 19 -20.19 5.52 7.19
N THR A 20 -18.95 5.32 7.65
CA THR A 20 -18.17 4.11 7.36
C THR A 20 -18.08 3.25 8.61
N GLY A 21 -18.59 2.02 8.52
CA GLY A 21 -18.55 1.03 9.59
C GLY A 21 -18.10 -0.32 9.08
N TRP A 22 -18.12 -1.35 9.93
CA TRP A 22 -17.65 -2.69 9.56
C TRP A 22 -18.37 -3.24 8.32
N ASP A 23 -19.68 -3.02 8.21
CA ASP A 23 -20.50 -3.50 7.10
C ASP A 23 -20.15 -2.82 5.76
N SER A 24 -19.46 -1.67 5.79
CA SER A 24 -18.94 -1.02 4.58
C SER A 24 -17.86 -1.86 3.88
N PHE A 25 -17.20 -2.77 4.60
CA PHE A 25 -16.06 -3.57 4.12
C PHE A 25 -16.44 -4.99 3.69
N THR A 26 -17.73 -5.38 3.73
CA THR A 26 -18.13 -6.79 3.49
C THR A 26 -18.39 -7.13 2.02
N GLY A 27 -18.34 -6.14 1.12
CA GLY A 27 -18.67 -6.34 -0.30
C GLY A 27 -17.51 -6.85 -1.17
N GLN A 28 -16.30 -6.38 -0.90
CA GLN A 28 -15.08 -6.76 -1.64
C GLN A 28 -13.96 -7.05 -0.63
N CYS A 29 -14.06 -8.16 0.07
CA CYS A 29 -13.10 -8.59 1.08
C CYS A 29 -12.69 -10.04 0.88
N TRP A 30 -11.56 -10.40 1.48
CA TRP A 30 -11.14 -11.79 1.66
C TRP A 30 -10.58 -11.97 3.07
N ASP A 31 -11.16 -12.91 3.82
CA ASP A 31 -10.69 -13.28 5.17
C ASP A 31 -10.25 -14.76 5.14
N PRO A 32 -8.93 -15.03 5.11
CA PRO A 32 -8.41 -16.40 5.00
C PRO A 32 -8.78 -17.29 6.20
N ARG A 33 -9.28 -16.71 7.31
CA ARG A 33 -9.80 -17.49 8.45
C ARG A 33 -11.12 -18.18 8.13
N ASN A 34 -11.91 -17.59 7.22
CA ASN A 34 -13.20 -18.14 6.80
C ASN A 34 -13.05 -18.91 5.49
N ASP A 35 -12.21 -18.40 4.58
CA ASP A 35 -12.02 -18.95 3.24
C ASP A 35 -10.51 -19.11 2.93
N PRO A 36 -9.92 -20.30 3.14
CA PRO A 36 -8.47 -20.50 3.00
C PRO A 36 -7.91 -20.24 1.59
N GLU A 37 -8.76 -20.37 0.57
CA GLU A 37 -8.40 -20.12 -0.83
C GLU A 37 -8.97 -18.77 -1.29
N PRO A 38 -8.21 -17.98 -2.08
CA PRO A 38 -8.72 -16.74 -2.62
C PRO A 38 -9.85 -17.02 -3.62
N PRO A 39 -10.94 -16.22 -3.61
CA PRO A 39 -12.06 -16.44 -4.50
C PRO A 39 -11.68 -16.23 -5.98
N GLU A 40 -12.08 -17.17 -6.85
CA GLU A 40 -11.69 -17.22 -8.27
C GLU A 40 -12.10 -15.98 -9.10
N ASN A 41 -13.03 -15.15 -8.62
CA ASN A 41 -13.61 -14.03 -9.38
C ASN A 41 -13.49 -12.65 -8.70
N VAL A 42 -12.69 -12.52 -7.64
CA VAL A 42 -12.49 -11.22 -7.00
C VAL A 42 -11.21 -10.60 -7.52
N ASN A 43 -11.31 -9.42 -8.13
CA ASN A 43 -10.14 -8.59 -8.39
C ASN A 43 -9.61 -8.06 -7.07
N LEU A 44 -8.61 -8.74 -6.51
CA LEU A 44 -7.92 -8.34 -5.29
C LEU A 44 -6.84 -7.27 -5.56
N LEU A 45 -6.86 -6.63 -6.73
CA LEU A 45 -6.00 -5.48 -7.07
C LEU A 45 -4.52 -5.80 -6.81
N ALA A 46 -3.81 -4.95 -6.06
CA ALA A 46 -2.38 -5.16 -5.79
C ALA A 46 -2.14 -6.36 -4.88
N TYR A 47 -3.07 -6.67 -3.98
CA TYR A 47 -3.03 -7.89 -3.17
C TYR A 47 -3.03 -9.14 -4.07
N GLY A 48 -3.94 -9.21 -5.04
CA GLY A 48 -4.01 -10.32 -6.00
C GLY A 48 -2.75 -10.45 -6.85
N GLY A 49 -2.25 -9.32 -7.39
CA GLY A 49 -0.99 -9.30 -8.15
C GLY A 49 0.22 -9.76 -7.34
N ALA A 50 0.29 -9.39 -6.06
CA ALA A 50 1.35 -9.84 -5.16
C ALA A 50 1.27 -11.36 -4.91
N VAL A 51 0.08 -11.90 -4.61
CA VAL A 51 -0.12 -13.34 -4.40
C VAL A 51 0.24 -14.13 -5.66
N GLU A 52 -0.27 -13.73 -6.83
CA GLU A 52 0.00 -14.42 -8.09
C GLU A 52 1.51 -14.42 -8.39
N ARG A 53 2.18 -13.27 -8.20
CA ARG A 53 3.61 -13.16 -8.44
C ARG A 53 4.42 -14.02 -7.46
N ALA A 54 4.08 -13.99 -6.18
CA ALA A 54 4.73 -14.79 -5.16
C ALA A 54 4.64 -16.29 -5.47
N CYS A 55 3.45 -16.78 -5.84
CA CYS A 55 3.23 -18.17 -6.25
C CYS A 55 4.08 -18.55 -7.47
N ARG A 56 4.15 -17.70 -8.51
CA ARG A 56 4.99 -17.93 -9.70
C ARG A 56 6.49 -17.99 -9.37
N LEU A 57 6.93 -17.32 -8.30
CA LEU A 57 8.32 -17.32 -7.83
C LEU A 57 8.63 -18.45 -6.81
N GLY A 58 7.64 -19.28 -6.46
CA GLY A 58 7.79 -20.32 -5.44
C GLY A 58 7.93 -19.76 -4.02
N ILE A 59 7.44 -18.54 -3.76
CA ILE A 59 7.36 -17.94 -2.42
C ILE A 59 6.13 -18.50 -1.71
N GLU A 60 6.27 -18.91 -0.45
CA GLU A 60 5.14 -19.32 0.38
C GLU A 60 4.34 -18.08 0.78
N VAL A 61 3.11 -17.97 0.29
CA VAL A 61 2.18 -16.89 0.65
C VAL A 61 1.50 -17.24 1.97
N VAL A 62 1.56 -16.32 2.93
CA VAL A 62 0.79 -16.37 4.17
C VAL A 62 -0.27 -15.27 4.09
N PRO A 63 -1.50 -15.59 3.67
CA PRO A 63 -2.53 -14.57 3.49
C PRO A 63 -3.03 -14.07 4.84
N GLY A 64 -3.21 -12.76 4.93
CA GLY A 64 -3.93 -12.07 5.99
C GLY A 64 -5.20 -11.43 5.44
N LEU A 65 -5.94 -10.78 6.33
CA LEU A 65 -7.16 -10.07 5.97
C LEU A 65 -6.94 -9.05 4.84
N PHE A 66 -7.83 -9.09 3.84
CA PHE A 66 -8.00 -8.05 2.84
C PHE A 66 -9.42 -7.47 2.92
N LEU A 67 -9.53 -6.15 3.09
CA LEU A 67 -10.80 -5.43 3.09
C LEU A 67 -10.79 -4.31 2.05
N ASN A 68 -11.90 -4.13 1.33
CA ASN A 68 -12.12 -2.98 0.47
C ASN A 68 -13.51 -2.38 0.75
N ALA A 69 -13.56 -1.07 0.86
CA ALA A 69 -14.80 -0.30 1.02
C ALA A 69 -14.83 0.87 0.04
N ILE A 70 -16.04 1.24 -0.37
CA ILE A 70 -16.25 2.41 -1.22
C ILE A 70 -15.87 3.72 -0.49
N PRO A 71 -15.53 4.79 -1.23
CA PRO A 71 -15.25 6.10 -0.65
C PRO A 71 -16.41 6.64 0.18
N ALA A 72 -16.14 7.09 1.40
CA ALA A 72 -17.15 7.55 2.36
C ALA A 72 -16.51 8.36 3.51
N ALA A 73 -17.29 8.70 4.53
CA ALA A 73 -16.80 9.44 5.71
C ALA A 73 -15.76 8.62 6.50
N PRO A 74 -15.07 9.22 7.48
CA PRO A 74 -14.13 8.49 8.33
C PRO A 74 -14.76 7.28 8.97
N ALA A 75 -14.00 6.19 9.05
CA ALA A 75 -14.43 5.00 9.76
C ALA A 75 -14.67 5.33 11.25
N SER A 76 -15.62 4.65 11.89
CA SER A 76 -15.72 4.74 13.34
C SER A 76 -14.43 4.23 14.00
N ALA A 77 -14.05 4.79 15.16
CA ALA A 77 -12.87 4.35 15.91
C ALA A 77 -12.90 2.83 16.19
N SER A 78 -14.08 2.30 16.52
CA SER A 78 -14.27 0.85 16.76
C SER A 78 -14.15 0.01 15.50
N CYS A 79 -14.54 0.54 14.34
CA CYS A 79 -14.33 -0.12 13.06
C CYS A 79 -12.85 -0.20 12.74
N TRP A 80 -12.13 0.92 12.83
CA TRP A 80 -10.68 0.95 12.59
C TRP A 80 -9.91 0.02 13.52
N GLN A 81 -10.12 0.13 14.83
CA GLN A 81 -9.47 -0.75 15.81
C GLN A 81 -9.71 -2.23 15.50
N ARG A 82 -10.93 -2.60 15.12
CA ARG A 82 -11.24 -3.98 14.74
C ARG A 82 -10.49 -4.45 13.50
N ILE A 83 -10.38 -3.60 12.46
CA ILE A 83 -9.65 -3.92 11.23
C ILE A 83 -8.17 -4.09 11.54
N ARG A 84 -7.56 -3.09 12.18
CA ARG A 84 -6.16 -3.07 12.59
C ARG A 84 -5.80 -4.29 13.41
N GLU A 85 -6.57 -4.59 14.46
CA GLU A 85 -6.29 -5.74 15.33
C GLU A 85 -6.46 -7.07 14.61
N ARG A 86 -7.36 -7.20 13.63
CA ARG A 86 -7.47 -8.43 12.83
C ARG A 86 -6.24 -8.67 11.97
N ILE A 87 -5.76 -7.65 11.25
CA ILE A 87 -4.55 -7.76 10.42
C ILE A 87 -3.33 -8.06 11.28
N LEU A 88 -3.18 -7.34 12.40
CA LEU A 88 -2.08 -7.55 13.34
C LEU A 88 -2.15 -8.93 14.02
N ASP A 89 -3.34 -9.47 14.27
CA ASP A 89 -3.52 -10.82 14.81
C ASP A 89 -3.20 -11.91 13.78
N ASP A 90 -3.56 -11.70 12.50
CA ASP A 90 -3.14 -12.58 11.40
C ASP A 90 -1.62 -12.67 11.30
N LEU A 91 -0.95 -11.51 11.35
CA LEU A 91 0.50 -11.42 11.31
C LEU A 91 1.15 -12.14 12.51
N ARG A 92 0.64 -11.97 13.72
CA ARG A 92 1.14 -12.72 14.90
C ARG A 92 1.00 -14.23 14.72
N LYS A 93 -0.13 -14.69 14.18
CA LYS A 93 -0.42 -16.12 13.97
C LYS A 93 0.36 -16.72 12.80
N ALA A 94 0.79 -15.91 11.84
CA ALA A 94 1.64 -16.33 10.73
C ALA A 94 3.00 -16.91 11.20
N GLY A 95 3.44 -16.54 12.40
CA GLY A 95 4.71 -16.96 12.97
C GLY A 95 5.88 -16.29 12.26
N ARG A 96 6.94 -17.05 11.96
CA ARG A 96 8.13 -16.49 11.32
C ARG A 96 7.88 -16.17 9.85
N ILE A 97 7.86 -14.89 9.49
CA ILE A 97 7.79 -14.42 8.11
C ILE A 97 9.12 -13.84 7.65
N ASP A 98 9.38 -13.88 6.35
CA ASP A 98 10.60 -13.33 5.76
C ASP A 98 10.38 -11.95 5.14
N ALA A 99 9.13 -11.59 4.79
CA ALA A 99 8.75 -10.28 4.29
C ALA A 99 7.25 -10.00 4.52
N VAL A 100 6.86 -8.73 4.48
CA VAL A 100 5.47 -8.25 4.51
C VAL A 100 5.17 -7.43 3.27
N PHE A 101 4.02 -7.70 2.67
CA PHE A 101 3.37 -6.85 1.67
C PHE A 101 2.03 -6.34 2.21
N VAL A 102 1.79 -5.04 2.12
CA VAL A 102 0.54 -4.40 2.53
C VAL A 102 -0.05 -3.62 1.36
N PHE A 103 -1.30 -3.90 1.02
CA PHE A 103 -2.06 -3.08 0.06
C PHE A 103 -2.98 -2.12 0.80
N LEU A 104 -2.80 -0.82 0.57
CA LEU A 104 -3.48 0.26 1.25
C LEU A 104 -4.11 1.22 0.23
N HIS A 105 -5.02 2.09 0.66
CA HIS A 105 -5.41 3.23 -0.17
C HIS A 105 -4.37 4.35 -0.08
N GLY A 106 -3.93 4.70 1.13
CA GLY A 106 -3.12 5.88 1.43
C GLY A 106 -3.94 7.11 1.82
N ALA A 107 -5.27 7.01 1.88
CA ALA A 107 -6.15 8.12 2.27
C ALA A 107 -7.26 7.68 3.24
N MET A 108 -7.05 6.57 3.95
CA MET A 108 -7.99 6.11 4.95
C MET A 108 -7.78 6.91 6.24
N SER A 109 -8.88 7.40 6.81
CA SER A 109 -8.87 7.92 8.17
C SER A 109 -10.07 7.39 8.95
N ALA A 110 -9.93 7.44 10.27
CA ALA A 110 -10.96 7.08 11.20
C ALA A 110 -11.13 8.18 12.24
N MET A 111 -12.26 8.13 12.95
CA MET A 111 -12.44 8.96 14.14
C MET A 111 -11.27 8.71 15.09
N GLU A 112 -10.57 9.79 15.47
CA GLU A 112 -9.39 9.78 16.35
C GLU A 112 -8.12 9.15 15.73
N THR A 113 -8.12 8.79 14.45
CA THR A 113 -6.94 8.28 13.73
C THR A 113 -6.89 8.88 12.32
N PRO A 114 -6.23 10.03 12.14
CA PRO A 114 -6.18 10.72 10.86
C PRO A 114 -5.32 10.01 9.80
N ASP A 115 -4.35 9.20 10.23
CA ASP A 115 -3.47 8.40 9.37
C ASP A 115 -3.59 6.91 9.78
N CYS A 116 -4.56 6.22 9.18
CA CYS A 116 -4.78 4.79 9.43
C CYS A 116 -3.64 3.93 8.86
N GLU A 117 -3.11 4.32 7.71
CA GLU A 117 -2.02 3.64 7.02
C GLU A 117 -0.74 3.64 7.86
N GLY A 118 -0.33 4.80 8.37
CA GLY A 118 0.80 4.94 9.27
C GLY A 118 0.64 4.13 10.55
N ASP A 119 -0.53 4.20 11.20
CA ASP A 119 -0.82 3.43 12.43
C ASP A 119 -0.71 1.91 12.20
N LEU A 120 -1.27 1.40 11.09
CA LEU A 120 -1.19 -0.01 10.77
C LEU A 120 0.25 -0.44 10.43
N LEU A 121 0.96 0.34 9.62
CA LEU A 121 2.33 0.02 9.21
C LEU A 121 3.29 0.05 10.40
N GLN A 122 3.14 0.99 11.33
CA GLN A 122 3.91 1.01 12.58
C GLN A 122 3.64 -0.25 13.40
N GLY A 123 2.38 -0.63 13.58
CA GLY A 123 2.02 -1.87 14.28
C GLY A 123 2.59 -3.13 13.62
N ILE A 124 2.65 -3.18 12.29
CA ILE A 124 3.32 -4.25 11.54
C ILE A 124 4.82 -4.24 11.82
N ARG A 125 5.48 -3.08 11.68
CA ARG A 125 6.92 -2.90 11.91
C ARG A 125 7.33 -3.33 13.31
N GLU A 126 6.55 -2.96 14.32
CA GLU A 126 6.78 -3.35 15.73
C GLU A 126 6.79 -4.88 15.91
N GLN A 127 5.90 -5.60 15.23
CA GLN A 127 5.80 -7.06 15.35
C GLN A 127 6.92 -7.80 14.62
N VAL A 128 7.30 -7.34 13.43
CA VAL A 128 8.26 -8.05 12.56
C VAL A 128 9.70 -7.62 12.83
N GLY A 129 9.88 -6.46 13.46
CA GLY A 129 11.16 -5.85 13.75
C GLY A 129 11.84 -5.22 12.54
N ALA A 130 13.01 -4.61 12.77
CA ALA A 130 13.73 -3.84 11.74
C ALA A 130 14.39 -4.67 10.63
N LYS A 131 14.41 -6.01 10.75
CA LYS A 131 15.13 -6.89 9.81
C LYS A 131 14.25 -7.51 8.73
N VAL A 132 12.93 -7.58 8.96
CA VAL A 132 11.99 -8.15 8.01
C VAL A 132 11.56 -7.02 7.06
N PRO A 133 11.79 -7.16 5.74
CA PRO A 133 11.34 -6.18 4.76
C PRO A 133 9.82 -5.98 4.79
N VAL A 134 9.36 -4.73 4.79
CA VAL A 134 7.95 -4.33 4.72
C VAL A 134 7.76 -3.41 3.52
N ALA A 135 6.89 -3.81 2.60
CA ALA A 135 6.49 -2.99 1.47
C ALA A 135 5.03 -2.59 1.57
N ALA A 136 4.71 -1.36 1.18
CA ALA A 136 3.35 -0.91 0.99
C ALA A 136 3.11 -0.48 -0.47
N VAL A 137 1.97 -0.91 -1.01
CA VAL A 137 1.44 -0.42 -2.28
C VAL A 137 0.16 0.37 -1.99
N CYS A 138 0.05 1.57 -2.53
CA CYS A 138 -1.06 2.48 -2.32
C CYS A 138 -1.77 2.88 -3.61
N ASP A 139 -2.91 3.54 -3.48
CA ASP A 139 -3.49 4.36 -4.54
C ASP A 139 -2.65 5.64 -4.72
N LEU A 140 -2.59 6.16 -5.96
CA LEU A 140 -1.93 7.43 -6.24
C LEU A 140 -2.63 8.62 -5.59
N HIS A 141 -3.90 8.51 -5.23
CA HIS A 141 -4.60 9.53 -4.46
C HIS A 141 -4.19 9.54 -2.98
N GLY A 142 -3.36 8.59 -2.53
CA GLY A 142 -2.87 8.55 -1.16
C GLY A 142 -2.04 9.78 -0.76
N ASN A 143 -2.03 10.05 0.54
CA ASN A 143 -1.10 10.95 1.21
C ASN A 143 0.07 10.10 1.76
N VAL A 144 1.28 10.62 1.68
CA VAL A 144 2.49 9.92 2.15
C VAL A 144 2.91 10.48 3.50
N SER A 145 2.58 9.84 4.61
CA SER A 145 3.00 10.35 5.94
C SER A 145 4.43 9.95 6.30
N ALA A 146 5.02 10.66 7.26
CA ALA A 146 6.31 10.27 7.85
C ALA A 146 6.23 8.88 8.51
N ALA A 147 5.10 8.58 9.18
CA ALA A 147 4.86 7.29 9.82
C ALA A 147 4.90 6.13 8.81
N MET A 148 4.32 6.31 7.61
CA MET A 148 4.37 5.31 6.54
C MET A 148 5.79 5.07 6.04
N LEU A 149 6.56 6.15 5.82
CA LEU A 149 7.94 6.07 5.35
C LEU A 149 8.86 5.39 6.38
N ASP A 150 8.73 5.74 7.66
CA ASP A 150 9.55 5.17 8.72
C ASP A 150 9.24 3.69 9.00
N ALA A 151 7.99 3.27 8.77
CA ALA A 151 7.56 1.91 9.03
C ALA A 151 7.85 0.93 7.87
N THR A 152 8.11 1.43 6.66
CA THR A 152 8.32 0.61 5.46
C THR A 152 9.75 0.68 4.96
N ASP A 153 10.23 -0.40 4.34
CA ASP A 153 11.48 -0.36 3.58
C ASP A 153 11.25 0.34 2.24
N PHE A 154 10.05 0.16 1.66
CA PHE A 154 9.61 0.98 0.56
C PHE A 154 8.09 1.11 0.44
N LEU A 155 7.67 2.26 -0.09
CA LEU A 155 6.29 2.65 -0.32
C LEU A 155 6.13 3.08 -1.78
N ILE A 156 5.15 2.51 -2.48
CA ILE A 156 4.86 2.85 -3.88
C ILE A 156 3.37 3.02 -4.11
N CYS A 157 2.97 3.65 -5.21
CA CYS A 157 1.57 3.73 -5.61
C CYS A 157 1.32 3.16 -7.01
N CYS A 158 0.04 2.95 -7.36
CA CYS A 158 -0.38 2.85 -8.76
C CYS A 158 0.07 4.06 -9.58
N ARG A 159 0.26 3.90 -10.89
CA ARG A 159 0.68 4.98 -11.77
C ARG A 159 -0.47 5.51 -12.62
N GLU A 160 -1.49 4.69 -12.82
CA GLU A 160 -2.54 5.01 -13.76
C GLU A 160 -3.82 5.53 -13.08
N TYR A 161 -4.39 6.59 -13.65
CA TYR A 161 -5.74 7.09 -13.35
C TYR A 161 -6.51 7.24 -14.67
N PRO A 162 -7.52 6.38 -14.95
CA PRO A 162 -8.10 5.35 -14.08
C PRO A 162 -7.15 4.19 -13.73
N HIS A 163 -7.36 3.59 -12.54
CA HIS A 163 -6.48 2.58 -11.98
C HIS A 163 -6.58 1.24 -12.71
N ILE A 164 -5.54 0.92 -13.48
CA ILE A 164 -5.47 -0.33 -14.26
C ILE A 164 -4.23 -1.16 -13.94
N ASP A 165 -3.31 -0.64 -13.12
CA ASP A 165 -1.98 -1.22 -12.93
C ASP A 165 -1.72 -1.75 -11.51
N PHE A 166 -2.71 -1.76 -10.60
CA PHE A 166 -2.52 -2.25 -9.23
C PHE A 166 -1.88 -3.65 -9.16
N ALA A 167 -2.34 -4.60 -9.98
CA ALA A 167 -1.78 -5.95 -10.01
C ALA A 167 -0.31 -5.98 -10.47
N GLU A 168 0.05 -5.15 -11.47
CA GLU A 168 1.43 -4.97 -11.94
C GLU A 168 2.31 -4.41 -10.81
N ARG A 169 1.82 -3.39 -10.10
CA ARG A 169 2.54 -2.77 -8.97
C ARG A 169 2.72 -3.73 -7.81
N GLY A 170 1.69 -4.50 -7.47
CA GLY A 170 1.76 -5.56 -6.48
C GLY A 170 2.83 -6.61 -6.84
N ALA A 171 2.84 -7.06 -8.09
CA ALA A 171 3.85 -7.99 -8.58
C ALA A 171 5.29 -7.41 -8.52
N GLY A 172 5.47 -6.15 -8.95
CA GLY A 172 6.77 -5.47 -8.89
C GLY A 172 7.30 -5.31 -7.46
N ALA A 173 6.42 -5.00 -6.50
CA ALA A 173 6.81 -4.95 -5.09
C ALA A 173 7.30 -6.32 -4.57
N VAL A 174 6.67 -7.43 -4.98
CA VAL A 174 7.15 -8.77 -4.62
C VAL A 174 8.53 -9.06 -5.20
N ASP A 175 8.83 -8.59 -6.41
CA ASP A 175 10.17 -8.73 -7.01
C ASP A 175 11.25 -7.98 -6.23
N LEU A 176 10.93 -6.78 -5.75
CA LEU A 176 11.82 -6.00 -4.88
C LEU A 176 12.00 -6.68 -3.52
N LEU A 177 10.91 -7.07 -2.85
CA LEU A 177 10.97 -7.79 -1.57
C LEU A 177 11.81 -9.07 -1.67
N LYS A 178 11.61 -9.88 -2.73
CA LYS A 178 12.42 -11.08 -2.97
C LYS A 178 13.90 -10.73 -3.11
N SER A 179 14.21 -9.68 -3.86
CA SER A 179 15.59 -9.23 -4.07
C SER A 179 16.25 -8.73 -2.77
N MET A 180 15.48 -8.07 -1.89
CA MET A 180 15.93 -7.69 -0.55
C MET A 180 16.21 -8.90 0.33
N CYS A 181 15.29 -9.87 0.38
CA CYS A 181 15.46 -11.10 1.16
C CYS A 181 16.67 -11.94 0.72
N GLU A 182 17.04 -11.85 -0.56
CA GLU A 182 18.23 -12.50 -1.13
C GLU A 182 19.51 -11.68 -0.94
N GLY A 183 19.42 -10.48 -0.35
CA GLY A 183 20.56 -9.58 -0.17
C GLY A 183 21.10 -8.99 -1.47
N ARG A 184 20.33 -9.02 -2.56
CA ARG A 184 20.72 -8.49 -3.88
C ARG A 184 20.57 -6.97 -3.96
N ILE A 185 19.67 -6.40 -3.16
CA ILE A 185 19.44 -4.96 -3.06
C ILE A 185 19.26 -4.53 -1.61
N ARG A 186 19.52 -3.25 -1.33
CA ARG A 186 19.24 -2.55 -0.09
C ARG A 186 18.53 -1.24 -0.43
N PRO A 187 17.21 -1.29 -0.68
CA PRO A 187 16.48 -0.12 -1.12
C PRO A 187 16.39 0.93 -0.02
N PHE A 188 16.40 2.19 -0.44
CA PHE A 188 16.10 3.34 0.39
C PHE A 188 15.04 4.20 -0.32
N SER A 189 14.06 4.69 0.44
CA SER A 189 12.97 5.52 -0.08
C SER A 189 13.21 6.99 0.22
N THR A 190 13.27 7.82 -0.81
CA THR A 190 13.26 9.29 -0.69
C THR A 190 11.90 9.83 -1.09
N ALA A 191 11.28 10.63 -0.23
CA ALA A 191 10.02 11.30 -0.52
C ALA A 191 10.24 12.82 -0.66
N LEU A 192 9.87 13.38 -1.81
CA LEU A 192 9.80 14.82 -2.05
C LEU A 192 8.35 15.28 -1.94
N ARG A 193 8.05 16.11 -0.94
CA ARG A 193 6.75 16.77 -0.84
C ARG A 193 6.63 17.85 -1.91
N VAL A 194 5.54 17.81 -2.65
CA VAL A 194 5.18 18.82 -3.63
C VAL A 194 3.99 19.59 -3.06
N PRO A 195 4.10 20.92 -2.82
CA PRO A 195 3.03 21.71 -2.23
C PRO A 195 1.91 21.98 -3.26
N LEU A 196 1.32 20.90 -3.76
CA LEU A 196 0.28 20.86 -4.76
C LEU A 196 -0.74 19.79 -4.35
N MET A 197 -2.01 20.09 -4.55
CA MET A 197 -3.09 19.11 -4.55
C MET A 197 -3.59 18.98 -5.98
N THR A 198 -3.57 17.77 -6.54
CA THR A 198 -4.00 17.54 -7.93
C THR A 198 -4.79 16.26 -8.05
N VAL A 199 -5.80 16.25 -8.93
CA VAL A 199 -6.46 15.01 -9.36
C VAL A 199 -6.45 15.06 -10.88
N SER A 200 -5.45 14.44 -11.48
CA SER A 200 -5.22 14.54 -12.92
C SER A 200 -5.15 13.15 -13.55
N PRO A 201 -6.00 12.85 -14.55
CA PRO A 201 -5.89 11.64 -15.35
C PRO A 201 -4.49 11.49 -15.92
N THR A 202 -3.94 10.28 -15.86
CA THR A 202 -2.56 9.99 -16.30
C THR A 202 -2.48 9.44 -17.73
N THR A 203 -3.65 9.24 -18.36
CA THR A 203 -3.76 8.61 -19.67
C THR A 203 -3.59 9.58 -20.84
N PHE A 204 -3.46 10.89 -20.57
CA PHE A 204 -3.26 11.91 -21.59
C PHE A 204 -2.57 13.16 -21.05
N GLY A 205 -2.08 13.99 -21.97
CA GLY A 205 -1.50 15.29 -21.64
C GLY A 205 -0.24 15.19 -20.77
N PRO A 206 0.08 16.23 -20.00
CA PRO A 206 1.34 16.31 -19.24
C PRO A 206 1.54 15.17 -18.25
N MET A 207 0.47 14.61 -17.70
CA MET A 207 0.58 13.50 -16.75
C MET A 207 0.98 12.18 -17.41
N SER A 208 0.61 11.96 -18.69
CA SER A 208 1.05 10.80 -19.45
C SER A 208 2.55 10.86 -19.74
N ASP A 209 3.05 12.05 -20.10
CA ASP A 209 4.48 12.30 -20.25
C ASP A 209 5.22 12.13 -18.91
N PHE A 210 4.62 12.58 -17.81
CA PHE A 210 5.19 12.44 -16.48
C PHE A 210 5.29 10.98 -16.02
N VAL A 211 4.22 10.18 -16.20
CA VAL A 211 4.28 8.73 -15.94
C VAL A 211 5.32 8.05 -16.81
N SER A 212 5.47 8.47 -18.07
CA SER A 212 6.51 7.95 -18.97
C SER A 212 7.92 8.26 -18.45
N GLN A 213 8.13 9.44 -17.86
CA GLN A 213 9.41 9.80 -17.23
C GLN A 213 9.70 8.95 -16.00
N LEU A 214 8.70 8.67 -15.15
CA LEU A 214 8.87 7.76 -14.00
C LEU A 214 9.30 6.36 -14.48
N ARG A 215 8.64 5.82 -15.51
CA ARG A 215 9.01 4.52 -16.11
C ARG A 215 10.42 4.55 -16.70
N SER A 216 10.79 5.62 -17.42
CA SER A 216 12.11 5.75 -18.02
C SER A 216 13.23 5.83 -16.96
N ALA A 217 12.98 6.47 -15.82
CA ALA A 217 13.93 6.50 -14.70
C ALA A 217 14.19 5.09 -14.12
N GLU A 218 13.18 4.22 -14.11
CA GLU A 218 13.32 2.82 -13.70
C GLU A 218 14.05 1.99 -14.75
N GLU A 219 13.64 2.10 -16.01
CA GLU A 219 14.21 1.34 -17.13
C GLU A 219 15.70 1.64 -17.35
N SER A 220 16.11 2.89 -17.11
CA SER A 220 17.51 3.31 -17.20
C SER A 220 18.35 2.91 -15.98
N GLY A 221 17.73 2.35 -14.93
CA GLY A 221 18.39 2.00 -13.67
C GLY A 221 18.69 3.19 -12.76
N GLY A 222 18.13 4.38 -13.05
CA GLY A 222 18.24 5.56 -12.18
C GLY A 222 17.43 5.45 -10.89
N ALA A 223 16.40 4.61 -10.88
CA ALA A 223 15.65 4.21 -9.69
C ALA A 223 15.28 2.72 -9.77
N LEU A 224 15.13 2.07 -8.62
CA LEU A 224 14.49 0.76 -8.54
C LEU A 224 12.98 0.88 -8.80
N CYS A 225 12.37 1.96 -8.32
CA CYS A 225 10.97 2.27 -8.53
C CYS A 225 10.71 3.75 -8.22
N ALA A 226 9.82 4.39 -8.97
CA ALA A 226 9.37 5.77 -8.76
C ALA A 226 7.84 5.82 -8.76
N SER A 227 7.27 6.62 -7.86
CA SER A 227 5.85 6.76 -7.62
C SER A 227 5.49 8.22 -7.44
N ALA A 228 4.35 8.63 -8.01
CA ALA A 228 3.82 9.97 -7.86
C ALA A 228 2.47 9.90 -7.15
N PHE A 229 2.47 10.28 -5.89
CA PHE A 229 1.27 10.48 -5.12
C PHE A 229 0.71 11.87 -5.42
N HIS A 230 -0.55 11.92 -5.78
CA HIS A 230 -1.33 13.12 -6.09
C HIS A 230 -1.84 13.83 -4.83
N GLY A 231 -1.90 13.11 -3.71
CA GLY A 231 -2.57 13.55 -2.48
C GLY A 231 -4.09 13.43 -2.58
N PHE A 232 -4.75 13.38 -1.42
CA PHE A 232 -6.21 13.29 -1.36
C PHE A 232 -6.84 14.61 -0.92
N PHE A 233 -7.63 15.22 -1.80
CA PHE A 233 -8.33 16.49 -1.53
C PHE A 233 -9.45 16.37 -0.48
N GLY A 234 -9.95 15.15 -0.23
CA GLY A 234 -10.97 14.90 0.77
C GLY A 234 -10.42 14.59 2.17
N ALA A 235 -9.11 14.71 2.38
CA ALA A 235 -8.46 14.51 3.67
C ALA A 235 -8.18 15.84 4.38
N ASP A 236 -8.12 15.82 5.72
CA ASP A 236 -7.83 16.98 6.57
C ASP A 236 -6.86 16.61 7.69
N HIS A 237 -5.58 16.43 7.32
CA HIS A 237 -4.47 16.16 8.25
C HIS A 237 -3.14 16.75 7.73
N GLU A 238 -2.09 16.70 8.54
CA GLU A 238 -0.83 17.42 8.29
C GLU A 238 -0.04 16.94 7.07
N ASP A 239 -0.23 15.68 6.66
CA ASP A 239 0.48 15.07 5.53
C ASP A 239 -0.26 15.20 4.19
N VAL A 240 -1.36 15.94 4.15
CA VAL A 240 -2.16 16.14 2.94
C VAL A 240 -1.36 16.88 1.86
N GLY A 241 -1.18 16.23 0.71
CA GLY A 241 -0.48 16.82 -0.44
C GLY A 241 0.20 15.80 -1.34
N ALA A 242 0.57 16.24 -2.53
CA ALA A 242 1.31 15.43 -3.49
C ALA A 242 2.72 15.10 -2.97
N ALA A 243 3.24 13.95 -3.36
CA ALA A 243 4.58 13.51 -3.05
C ALA A 243 5.17 12.66 -4.18
N ILE A 244 6.45 12.84 -4.46
CA ILE A 244 7.20 11.93 -5.34
C ILE A 244 8.04 11.03 -4.44
N VAL A 245 7.82 9.72 -4.54
CA VAL A 245 8.60 8.71 -3.82
C VAL A 245 9.49 7.98 -4.80
N VAL A 246 10.80 8.02 -4.57
CA VAL A 246 11.81 7.35 -5.38
C VAL A 246 12.55 6.35 -4.51
N ILE A 247 12.65 5.13 -5.00
CA ILE A 247 13.37 4.04 -4.36
C ILE A 247 14.65 3.81 -5.15
N THR A 248 15.79 3.94 -4.50
CA THR A 248 17.12 3.68 -5.07
C THR A 248 17.77 2.49 -4.36
N ASN A 249 18.84 1.94 -4.94
CA ASN A 249 19.64 0.92 -4.29
C ASN A 249 20.90 1.55 -3.69
N ASP A 250 21.20 1.24 -2.43
CA ASP A 250 22.29 1.82 -1.63
C ASP A 250 22.13 3.32 -1.34
N GLU A 251 22.56 3.75 -0.15
CA GLU A 251 22.74 5.17 0.16
C GLU A 251 23.91 5.67 -0.69
N SER A 252 23.63 6.26 -1.85
CA SER A 252 24.59 7.22 -2.41
C SER A 252 24.64 8.40 -1.46
N GLU A 253 25.81 8.62 -0.83
CA GLU A 253 26.15 9.86 -0.11
C GLU A 253 25.72 11.13 -0.86
#